data_AF-A0A1W1BH40-F1
#
_entry.id   AF-A0A1W1BH40-F1
#
_cell.length_a   1.000
_cell.length_b   1.000
_cell.length_c   1.000
_cell.angle_alpha   90.00
_cell.angle_beta   90.00
_cell.angle_gamma   90.00
#
_symmetry.space_group_name_H-M   'P 1'
#
loop_
_entity.id
_entity.type
_entity.pdbx_description
1 polymer ?
#
loop_
_entity_poly.entity_id
_entity_poly.type
_entity_poly.pdbx_seq_one_letter_code
_entity_poly.pdbx_strand_id
1 'polypeptide(L)' 'MQELIANAKRLYRLKSNQKLLNFKRYIFEDLKNSPAKLTAIYGSRGVGKTTLLMQLLITPPTKYLNI' A
#
# COMPACT_ATOMS: atom_id res chain seq x y z
N MET A 1 -33.44 -8.95 -13.71
CA MET A 1 -32.16 -8.52 -14.35
C MET A 1 -31.75 -7.10 -13.98
N GLN A 2 -32.68 -6.13 -14.01
CA GLN A 2 -32.40 -4.74 -13.62
C GLN A 2 -31.95 -4.57 -12.15
N GLU A 3 -32.59 -5.29 -11.21
CA GLU A 3 -32.18 -5.27 -9.80
C GLU A 3 -30.76 -5.82 -9.56
N LEU A 4 -30.37 -6.85 -10.30
CA LEU A 4 -29.03 -7.44 -10.20
C LEU A 4 -27.96 -6.39 -10.57
N ILE A 5 -28.21 -5.64 -11.65
CA ILE A 5 -27.32 -4.58 -12.12
C ILE A 5 -27.29 -3.41 -11.12
N ALA A 6 -28.44 -3.01 -10.57
CA ALA A 6 -28.51 -1.97 -9.56
C ALA A 6 -27.72 -2.35 -8.29
N ASN A 7 -27.85 -3.60 -7.84
CA ASN A 7 -27.10 -4.13 -6.70
C ASN A 7 -25.59 -4.21 -6.98
N ALA A 8 -25.18 -4.63 -8.18
CA ALA A 8 -23.77 -4.64 -8.57
C ALA A 8 -23.15 -3.23 -8.56
N LYS A 9 -23.86 -2.23 -9.11
CA LYS A 9 -23.43 -0.82 -9.08
C LYS A 9 -23.29 -0.30 -7.64
N ARG A 10 -24.25 -0.63 -6.78
CA ARG A 10 -24.21 -0.28 -5.35
C ARG A 10 -22.99 -0.89 -4.66
N LEU A 11 -22.75 -2.19 -4.84
CA LEU A 11 -21.60 -2.90 -4.27
C LEU A 11 -20.27 -2.33 -4.75
N TYR A 12 -20.16 -2.05 -6.06
CA TYR A 12 -18.97 -1.44 -6.63
C TYR A 12 -18.65 -0.09 -5.98
N ARG A 13 -19.67 0.78 -5.84
CA ARG A 13 -19.51 2.09 -5.20
C ARG A 13 -19.12 1.97 -3.72
N LEU A 14 -19.70 1.00 -3.00
CA LEU A 14 -19.32 0.71 -1.61
C LEU A 14 -17.87 0.24 -1.50
N LYS A 15 -17.41 -0.63 -2.40
CA LYS A 15 -16.02 -1.12 -2.44
C LYS A 15 -15.03 -0.04 -2.82
N SER A 16 -15.38 0.83 -3.76
CA SER A 16 -14.55 1.98 -4.14
C SER A 16 -14.43 3.00 -3.01
N ASN A 17 -15.47 3.18 -2.20
CA ASN A 17 -15.47 4.10 -1.06
C ASN A 17 -14.84 3.51 0.21
N GLN A 18 -14.44 2.23 0.20
CA GLN A 18 -13.72 1.65 1.33
C GLN A 18 -12.33 2.25 1.41
N LYS A 19 -12.01 2.83 2.57
CA LYS A 19 -10.66 3.27 2.88
C LYS A 19 -9.73 2.07 2.78
N LEU A 20 -8.84 2.09 1.80
CA LEU A 20 -7.79 1.08 1.70
C LEU A 20 -6.93 1.17 2.95
N LEU A 21 -6.76 0.04 3.62
CA LEU A 21 -5.82 -0.08 4.72
C LEU A 21 -4.42 0.12 4.12
N ASN A 22 -3.73 1.18 4.54
CA ASN A 22 -2.34 1.41 4.19
C ASN A 22 -1.47 0.42 4.98
N PHE A 23 -1.44 -0.83 4.52
CA PHE A 23 -0.64 -1.89 5.12
C PHE A 23 0.83 -1.64 4.80
N LYS A 24 1.60 -1.33 5.85
CA LYS A 24 3.06 -1.29 5.80
C LYS A 24 3.62 -2.58 6.41
N ARG A 25 4.77 -3.04 5.93
CA ARG A 25 5.51 -4.11 6.63
C ARG A 25 5.92 -3.61 8.01
N TYR A 26 6.05 -4.51 8.98
CA TYR A 26 6.37 -4.15 10.36
C TYR A 26 7.67 -3.33 10.48
N ILE A 27 8.71 -3.65 9.69
CA ILE A 27 9.99 -2.90 9.64
C ILE A 27 9.95 -1.62 8.80
N PHE A 28 8.81 -1.22 8.24
CA PHE A 28 8.76 -0.11 7.30
C PHE A 28 9.24 1.20 7.94
N GLU A 29 8.74 1.54 9.13
CA GLU A 29 9.09 2.79 9.78
C GLU A 29 10.55 2.80 10.24
N ASP A 30 11.06 1.68 10.73
CA ASP A 30 12.46 1.53 11.11
C ASP A 30 13.39 1.72 9.90
N LEU A 31 13.03 1.15 8.75
CA LEU A 31 13.82 1.29 7.53
C LEU A 31 13.74 2.70 6.95
N LYS A 32 12.56 3.33 7.00
CA LYS A 32 12.34 4.69 6.51
C LYS A 32 13.13 5.73 7.30
N ASN A 33 13.22 5.55 8.62
CA ASN A 33 13.88 6.48 9.53
C ASN A 33 15.30 6.06 9.90
N SER A 34 15.85 5.04 9.23
CA SER A 34 17.20 4.55 9.49
C SER A 34 18.24 5.64 9.20
N PRO A 35 19.18 5.91 10.12
CA PRO A 35 20.27 6.86 9.88
C PRO A 35 21.37 6.27 8.96
N ALA A 36 21.31 4.98 8.64
CA ALA A 36 22.33 4.31 7.86
C ALA A 36 22.27 4.74 6.38
N LYS A 37 23.41 5.15 5.82
CA LYS A 37 23.54 5.52 4.40
C LYS A 37 23.23 4.36 3.44
N LEU A 38 23.49 3.13 3.87
CA LEU A 38 23.22 1.92 3.11
C LEU A 38 22.64 0.86 4.04
N THR A 39 21.51 0.27 3.66
CA THR A 39 20.82 -0.77 4.43
C THR A 39 20.52 -1.94 3.52
N ALA A 40 20.80 -3.16 3.99
CA ALA A 40 20.51 -4.39 3.27
C ALA A 40 19.36 -5.17 3.94
N ILE A 41 18.45 -5.72 3.14
CA ILE A 41 17.28 -6.48 3.61
C ILE A 41 17.43 -7.94 3.18
N TYR A 42 17.43 -8.85 4.14
CA TYR A 42 17.59 -10.28 3.91
C TYR A 42 16.36 -11.08 4.37
N GLY A 43 16.22 -12.31 3.86
CA GLY A 43 15.13 -13.23 4.23
C GLY A 43 14.71 -14.14 3.07
N SER A 44 13.84 -15.09 3.35
CA SER A 44 13.38 -16.12 2.40
C SER A 44 12.66 -15.56 1.16
N ARG A 45 12.50 -16.38 0.12
CA ARG A 45 11.70 -16.02 -1.07
C ARG A 45 10.23 -15.78 -0.68
N GLY A 46 9.58 -14.79 -1.30
CA GLY A 46 8.16 -14.52 -1.09
C GLY A 46 7.79 -13.75 0.19
N VAL A 47 8.74 -13.47 1.08
CA VAL A 47 8.46 -12.73 2.34
C VAL A 47 8.14 -11.24 2.13
N GLY A 48 8.23 -10.73 0.90
CA GLY A 48 7.86 -9.36 0.54
C GLY A 48 8.94 -8.30 0.71
N LYS A 49 10.23 -8.68 0.57
CA LYS A 49 11.35 -7.73 0.54
C LYS A 49 11.20 -6.68 -0.56
N THR A 50 10.90 -7.11 -1.78
CA THR A 50 10.64 -6.21 -2.91
C THR A 50 9.40 -5.35 -2.66
N THR A 51 8.34 -5.92 -2.09
CA THR A 51 7.13 -5.16 -1.73
C THR A 51 7.44 -4.06 -0.73
N LEU A 52 8.26 -4.33 0.29
CA LEU A 52 8.69 -3.32 1.26
C LEU A 52 9.48 -2.19 0.58
N LEU A 53 10.43 -2.52 -0.28
CA LEU A 53 11.20 -1.52 -1.02
C LEU A 53 10.29 -0.68 -1.93
N MET A 54 9.34 -1.32 -2.61
CA MET A 54 8.33 -0.61 -3.41
C MET A 54 7.46 0.29 -2.54
N GLN A 55 7.05 -0.15 -1.35
CA GLN A 55 6.30 0.69 -0.43
C GLN A 55 7.12 1.92 -0.02
N LEU A 56 8.43 1.79 0.23
CA LEU A 56 9.28 2.92 0.59
C LEU A 56 9.44 3.91 -0.56
N LEU A 57 9.50 3.44 -1.81
CA LEU A 57 9.58 4.27 -3.00
C LEU A 57 8.25 4.93 -3.35
N ILE A 58 7.15 4.18 -3.28
CA ILE A 58 5.80 4.61 -3.69
C ILE A 58 5.14 5.47 -2.62
N THR A 59 5.53 5.34 -1.34
CA THR A 59 5.09 6.29 -0.30
C THR A 59 5.58 7.67 -0.72
N PRO A 60 4.72 8.55 -1.25
CA PRO A 60 5.17 9.84 -1.71
C PRO A 60 5.67 10.60 -0.47
N PRO A 61 6.71 11.46 -0.58
CA PRO A 61 6.80 12.57 0.35
C PRO A 61 5.48 13.33 0.19
N THR A 62 4.70 13.41 1.26
CA THR A 62 3.30 13.86 1.32
C THR A 62 3.14 15.34 0.92
N LYS A 63 3.40 15.69 -0.35
CA LYS A 63 3.25 17.05 -0.89
C LYS A 63 2.69 17.14 -2.32
N TYR A 64 2.60 16.06 -3.11
CA TYR A 64 2.34 16.20 -4.56
C TYR A 64 1.22 15.36 -5.16
N LEU A 65 0.25 14.90 -4.38
CA LEU A 65 -0.98 14.32 -4.95
C LEU A 65 -2.20 14.92 -4.26
N ASN A 66 -2.45 16.20 -4.57
CA ASN A 66 -3.78 16.77 -4.63
C ASN A 66 -4.27 16.59 -6.08
N ILE A 67 -4.85 15.43 -6.37
CA ILE A 67 -5.70 15.21 -7.56
C ILE A 67 -6.94 14.47 -7.07
#